data_AF-A0A524IFW0-F1
#
_entry.id   AF-A0A524IFW0-F1
#
_cell.length_a   1.000
_cell.length_b   1.000
_cell.length_c   1.000
_cell.angle_alpha   90.00
_cell.angle_beta   90.00
_cell.angle_gamma   90.00
#
_symmetry.space_group_name_H-M   'P 1'
#
loop_
_entity.id
_entity.type
_entity.pdbx_description
1 polymer ?
#
loop_
_entity_poly.entity_id
_entity_poly.type
_entity_poly.pdbx_seq_one_letter_code
_entity_poly.pdbx_strand_id
1 'polypeptide(L)'
;MKGIIVAAGYGTRFLPVTKTIPKEMLPLVTKPSISFIIEEFIAAGIREIIIITSRRKKALEDFLDREIELESVFSREGNTGKLAAVKPYDAEFFFVRQREMK
;
A
#
# COMPACT_ATOMS: atom_id res chain seq x y z
N MET A 1 -11.94 -15.95 -2.19
CA MET A 1 -12.01 -15.42 -0.81
C MET A 1 -11.52 -13.98 -0.85
N LYS A 2 -12.16 -13.05 -0.14
CA LYS A 2 -11.76 -11.63 -0.10
C LYS A 2 -11.17 -11.27 1.25
N GLY A 3 -10.11 -10.46 1.26
CA GLY A 3 -9.49 -9.91 2.47
C GLY A 3 -9.93 -8.47 2.69
N ILE A 4 -10.03 -8.05 3.96
CA ILE A 4 -10.37 -6.66 4.30
C ILE A 4 -9.28 -6.09 5.20
N ILE A 5 -8.72 -4.94 4.82
CA ILE A 5 -7.76 -4.16 5.62
C ILE A 5 -8.43 -2.85 6.04
N VAL A 6 -8.48 -2.57 7.34
CA VAL A 6 -9.03 -1.30 7.87
C VAL A 6 -7.88 -0.33 8.16
N ALA A 7 -7.66 0.62 7.26
CA ALA A 7 -6.54 1.57 7.24
C ALA A 7 -6.98 3.04 7.41
N ALA A 8 -8.12 3.27 8.07
CA ALA A 8 -8.83 4.55 7.98
C ALA A 8 -8.58 5.52 9.17
N GLY A 9 -7.84 5.08 10.21
CA GLY A 9 -7.60 5.86 11.43
C GLY A 9 -6.43 6.85 11.36
N TYR A 10 -6.38 7.78 12.33
CA TYR A 10 -5.40 8.88 12.40
C TYR A 10 -3.96 8.46 12.77
N GLY A 11 -3.78 7.31 13.42
CA GLY A 11 -2.44 6.87 13.84
C GLY A 11 -1.81 7.78 14.91
N THR A 12 -2.60 8.31 15.84
CA THR A 12 -2.18 9.31 16.85
C THR A 12 -1.01 8.87 17.73
N ARG A 13 -0.82 7.56 17.93
CA ARG A 13 0.31 7.00 18.69
C ARG A 13 1.68 7.21 18.02
N PHE A 14 1.69 7.57 16.75
CA PHE A 14 2.90 7.77 15.93
C PHE A 14 3.06 9.23 15.48
N LEU A 15 2.39 10.17 16.18
CA LEU A 15 2.65 11.58 15.96
C LEU A 15 4.10 11.92 16.37
N PRO A 16 4.76 12.90 15.69
CA PRO A 16 4.19 13.79 14.68
C PRO A 16 4.15 13.21 13.26
N VAL A 17 4.79 12.06 13.01
CA VAL A 17 4.98 11.49 11.66
C VAL A 17 3.64 11.24 10.96
N THR A 18 2.67 10.71 11.70
CA THR A 18 1.35 10.38 11.16
C THR A 18 0.44 11.58 10.87
N LYS A 19 0.92 12.80 11.11
CA LYS A 19 0.21 14.02 10.72
C LYS A 19 -0.02 14.08 9.20
N THR A 20 0.94 13.59 8.41
CA THR A 20 0.92 13.61 6.94
C THR A 20 1.11 12.23 6.31
N ILE A 21 1.83 11.32 6.97
CA ILE A 21 2.12 9.99 6.45
C ILE A 21 1.15 8.97 7.08
N PRO A 22 0.43 8.15 6.30
CA PRO A 22 -0.37 7.06 6.88
C PRO A 22 0.48 6.14 7.76
N LYS A 23 -0.02 5.69 8.91
CA LYS A 23 0.72 4.74 9.76
C LYS A 23 1.08 3.44 9.01
N GLU A 24 0.23 3.05 8.06
CA GLU A 24 0.39 1.88 7.19
C GLU A 24 1.58 2.03 6.23
N MET A 25 1.98 3.28 5.93
CA MET A 25 3.11 3.64 5.08
C MET A 25 4.41 3.85 5.86
N LEU A 26 4.41 3.68 7.18
CA LEU A 26 5.65 3.74 7.96
C LEU A 26 6.58 2.61 7.53
N PRO A 27 7.86 2.90 7.23
CA PRO A 27 8.78 1.91 6.71
C PRO A 27 9.23 0.94 7.81
N LEU A 28 9.23 -0.35 7.47
CA LEU A 28 9.95 -1.40 8.19
C LEU A 28 11.09 -1.84 7.28
N VAL A 29 12.31 -1.38 7.60
CA VAL A 29 13.48 -1.51 6.72
C VAL A 29 13.23 -0.78 5.40
N THR A 30 12.86 -1.48 4.33
CA THR A 30 12.67 -0.92 2.98
C THR A 30 11.25 -0.99 2.46
N LYS A 31 10.31 -1.61 3.20
CA LYS A 31 8.90 -1.76 2.78
C LYS A 31 7.96 -1.07 3.76
N PRO A 32 6.86 -0.45 3.31
CA PRO A 32 5.85 0.05 4.23
C PRO A 32 5.19 -1.10 5.00
N SER A 33 4.73 -0.82 6.23
CA SER A 33 4.15 -1.84 7.11
C SER A 33 2.97 -2.60 6.48
N ILE A 34 2.18 -1.98 5.60
CA ILE A 34 1.06 -2.66 4.93
C ILE A 34 1.50 -3.79 3.99
N SER A 35 2.70 -3.70 3.42
CA SER A 35 3.23 -4.72 2.50
C SER A 35 3.24 -6.11 3.14
N PHE A 36 3.53 -6.19 4.44
CA PHE A 36 3.57 -7.46 5.17
C PHE A 36 2.18 -8.12 5.25
N ILE A 37 1.13 -7.31 5.47
CA ILE A 37 -0.26 -7.79 5.52
C ILE A 37 -0.69 -8.27 4.13
N ILE A 38 -0.32 -7.53 3.08
CA ILE A 38 -0.65 -7.88 1.70
C ILE A 38 0.08 -9.16 1.27
N GLU A 39 1.36 -9.27 1.59
CA GLU A 39 2.17 -10.46 1.32
C GLU A 39 1.62 -11.69 2.05
N GLU A 40 1.15 -11.54 3.30
CA GLU A 40 0.49 -12.59 4.06
C GLU A 40 -0.85 -13.02 3.43
N PHE A 41 -1.68 -12.06 3.02
CA PHE A 41 -2.94 -12.36 2.31
C PHE A 41 -2.67 -13.11 1.00
N ILE A 42 -1.68 -12.65 0.23
CA ILE A 42 -1.25 -13.29 -1.00
C ILE A 42 -0.74 -14.71 -0.74
N ALA A 43 0.07 -14.92 0.30
CA ALA A 43 0.55 -16.25 0.67
C ALA A 43 -0.58 -17.19 1.10
N ALA A 44 -1.65 -16.65 1.71
CA ALA A 44 -2.86 -17.38 2.08
C ALA A 44 -3.85 -17.60 0.90
N GLY A 45 -3.50 -17.19 -0.32
CA GLY A 45 -4.35 -17.33 -1.50
C GLY A 45 -5.47 -16.28 -1.61
N ILE A 46 -5.42 -15.21 -0.83
CA ILE A 46 -6.35 -14.08 -0.91
C ILE A 46 -5.81 -13.09 -1.95
N ARG A 47 -6.52 -12.97 -3.06
CA ARG A 47 -6.14 -12.14 -4.22
C ARG A 47 -7.04 -10.92 -4.43
N GLU A 48 -8.22 -10.89 -3.81
CA GLU A 48 -9.10 -9.72 -3.80
C GLU A 48 -9.02 -9.04 -2.43
N ILE A 49 -8.49 -7.82 -2.38
CA ILE A 49 -8.22 -7.11 -1.13
C ILE A 49 -8.99 -5.79 -1.10
N ILE A 50 -9.86 -5.64 -0.11
CA ILE A 50 -10.64 -4.41 0.10
C ILE A 50 -9.97 -3.60 1.21
N ILE A 51 -9.61 -2.36 0.90
CA ILE A 51 -8.96 -1.43 1.83
C ILE A 51 -9.96 -0.35 2.21
N ILE A 52 -10.36 -0.35 3.48
CA ILE A 52 -11.15 0.73 4.06
C ILE A 52 -10.21 1.89 4.40
N THR A 53 -10.37 3.00 3.71
CA THR A 53 -9.48 4.16 3.74
C THR A 53 -10.20 5.43 4.20
N SER A 54 -9.49 6.54 4.36
CA SER A 54 -10.05 7.85 4.74
C SER A 54 -9.40 9.02 3.99
N ARG A 55 -9.85 10.26 4.25
CA ARG A 55 -9.44 11.45 3.47
C ARG A 55 -7.93 11.69 3.40
N ARG A 56 -7.15 11.29 4.42
CA ARG A 56 -5.71 11.57 4.54
C ARG A 56 -4.81 10.39 4.12
N LYS A 57 -5.32 9.50 3.29
CA LYS A 57 -4.68 8.21 2.98
C LYS A 57 -4.40 8.01 1.49
N LYS A 58 -4.37 9.07 0.69
CA LYS A 58 -4.08 8.97 -0.75
C LYS A 58 -2.75 8.26 -1.04
N ALA A 59 -1.70 8.54 -0.26
CA ALA A 59 -0.40 7.88 -0.41
C ALA A 59 -0.47 6.34 -0.29
N LEU A 60 -1.51 5.80 0.38
CA LEU A 60 -1.73 4.36 0.44
C LEU A 60 -2.33 3.82 -0.87
N GLU A 61 -3.27 4.56 -1.45
CA GLU A 61 -3.87 4.24 -2.75
C GLU A 61 -2.77 4.27 -3.83
N ASP A 62 -1.98 5.35 -3.87
CA ASP A 62 -0.89 5.54 -4.84
C ASP A 62 0.21 4.46 -4.71
N PHE A 63 0.50 3.96 -3.50
CA PHE A 63 1.51 2.92 -3.28
C PHE A 63 1.12 1.54 -3.85
N LEU A 64 -0.18 1.26 -3.91
CA LEU A 64 -0.72 -0.01 -4.39
C LEU A 64 -1.13 0.04 -5.86
N ASP A 65 -1.13 1.25 -6.44
CA ASP A 65 -1.34 1.44 -7.86
C ASP A 65 -0.07 1.10 -8.64
N ARG A 66 -0.24 0.86 -9.94
CA ARG A 66 0.86 0.55 -10.84
C ARG A 66 1.57 1.83 -11.27
N GLU A 67 2.90 1.87 -11.15
CA GLU A 67 3.68 3.01 -11.61
C GLU A 67 4.40 2.73 -12.96
N ILE A 68 3.70 3.06 -14.05
CA ILE A 68 4.14 2.80 -15.42
C ILE A 68 5.41 3.59 -15.79
N GLU A 69 5.56 4.82 -15.31
CA GLU A 69 6.72 5.64 -15.69
C GLU A 69 8.01 5.06 -15.10
N LEU A 70 8.00 4.74 -13.81
CA LEU A 70 9.13 4.08 -13.14
C LEU A 70 9.45 2.69 -13.73
N GLU A 71 8.45 1.87 -14.01
CA GLU A 71 8.64 0.57 -14.68
C GLU A 71 9.36 0.75 -16.03
N SER A 72 8.93 1.71 -16.83
CA SER A 72 9.52 2.02 -18.15
C SER A 72 10.96 2.49 -18.04
N VAL A 73 11.25 3.39 -17.09
CA VAL A 73 12.61 3.89 -16.83
C VAL A 73 13.54 2.74 -16.45
N PHE A 74 13.18 1.92 -15.47
CA PHE A 74 14.03 0.82 -15.01
C PHE A 74 14.18 -0.30 -16.04
N SER A 75 13.13 -0.55 -16.84
CA SER A 75 13.22 -1.48 -17.97
C SER A 75 14.20 -0.98 -19.04
N ARG A 76 14.20 0.31 -19.37
CA ARG A 76 15.14 0.90 -20.34
C ARG A 76 16.58 0.92 -19.83
N GLU A 77 16.76 1.12 -18.54
CA GLU A 77 18.08 1.05 -17.88
C GLU A 77 18.60 -0.38 -17.73
N GLY A 78 17.77 -1.41 -17.98
CA GLY A 78 18.12 -2.81 -17.71
C GLY A 78 18.27 -3.11 -16.21
N ASN A 79 17.74 -2.26 -15.33
CA ASN A 79 17.89 -2.38 -13.88
C ASN A 79 16.83 -3.33 -13.30
N THR A 80 17.10 -4.63 -13.41
CA THR A 80 16.18 -5.69 -12.95
C THR A 80 15.87 -5.61 -11.46
N GLY A 81 16.81 -5.15 -10.63
CA GLY A 81 16.61 -4.99 -9.19
C GLY A 81 15.58 -3.92 -8.85
N LYS A 82 15.70 -2.72 -9.44
CA LYS A 82 14.71 -1.65 -9.24
C LYS A 82 13.36 -1.99 -9.87
N LEU A 83 13.36 -2.63 -11.04
CA LEU A 83 12.14 -3.07 -11.70
C LEU A 83 11.36 -4.07 -10.83
N ALA A 84 12.04 -5.01 -10.19
CA ALA A 84 11.42 -5.93 -9.25
C ALA A 84 10.86 -5.23 -8.00
N ALA A 85 11.50 -4.14 -7.55
CA ALA A 85 11.08 -3.39 -6.37
C ALA A 85 9.82 -2.55 -6.58
N VAL A 86 9.53 -2.12 -7.82
CA VAL A 86 8.32 -1.34 -8.16
C VAL A 86 7.21 -2.18 -8.80
N LYS A 87 7.43 -3.49 -8.94
CA LYS A 87 6.44 -4.38 -9.54
C LYS A 87 5.17 -4.39 -8.67
N PRO A 88 3.97 -4.26 -9.28
CA PRO A 88 2.72 -4.34 -8.54
C PRO A 88 2.56 -5.71 -7.88
N TYR A 89 1.80 -5.72 -6.78
CA TYR A 89 1.41 -6.97 -6.13
C TYR A 89 0.51 -7.80 -7.04
N ASP A 90 0.64 -9.12 -6.94
CA ASP A 90 -0.29 -10.06 -7.58
C ASP A 90 -1.59 -10.12 -6.77
N ALA A 91 -2.37 -9.04 -6.79
CA ALA A 91 -3.67 -8.92 -6.14
C ALA A 91 -4.48 -7.76 -6.74
N GLU A 92 -5.80 -7.88 -6.71
CA GLU A 92 -6.73 -6.80 -7.02
C GLU A 92 -7.09 -6.01 -5.77
N PHE A 93 -6.92 -4.70 -5.82
CA PHE A 93 -7.23 -3.79 -4.71
C PHE A 93 -8.50 -3.00 -4.97
N PHE A 94 -9.39 -2.99 -3.97
CA PHE A 94 -10.60 -2.18 -3.95
C PHE A 94 -10.53 -1.19 -2.80
N PHE A 95 -10.86 0.07 -3.02
CA PHE A 95 -10.82 1.09 -1.97
C PHE A 95 -12.23 1.57 -1.62
N VAL A 96 -12.54 1.55 -0.32
CA VAL A 96 -13.78 2.12 0.21
C VAL A 96 -13.40 3.24 1.16
N ARG A 97 -13.69 4.49 0.77
CA ARG A 97 -13.40 5.65 1.61
C ARG A 97 -14.52 5.89 2.60
N GLN A 98 -14.22 5.83 3.90
CA GLN A 98 -15.17 6.24 4.93
C GLN A 98 -15.30 7.77 4.99
N ARG A 99 -16.53 8.24 5.26
CA ARG A 99 -16.85 9.68 5.34
C ARG A 99 -16.24 10.35 6.58
N GLU A 100 -16.20 9.63 7.69
CA GLU A 100 -15.70 10.13 8.97
C GLU A 100 -14.54 9.27 9.45
N MET A 101 -13.48 9.91 9.91
CA MET A 101 -12.38 9.22 10.58
C MET A 101 -12.74 9.01 12.04
N LYS A 102 -12.91 7.75 12.42
CA LYS A 102 -13.04 7.30 13.80
C LYS A 102 -11.69 6.81 14.33
#